data_AF-A0A7C0UA96-F1
#
_entry.id   AF-A0A7C0UA96-F1
#
_cell.length_a   1.000
_cell.length_b   1.000
_cell.length_c   1.000
_cell.angle_alpha   90.00
_cell.angle_beta   90.00
_cell.angle_gamma   90.00
#
_symmetry.space_group_name_H-M   'P 1'
#
loop_
_entity.id
_entity.type
_entity.pdbx_description
1 polymer ?
#
loop_
_entity_poly.entity_id
_entity_poly.type
_entity_poly.pdbx_seq_one_letter_code
_entity_poly.pdbx_strand_id
1 'polypeptide(L)'
;MVINWHEMSIDEVLRRLNTTPHGLSDREAEKRLRKFGPNELRGEKGISRLNILLNQFRSILVIILIIATVLSALLGNIIDSIAIVAIVILNAVFGFLQEYKAEKTIEALKRLAQPEAVVIRNGKRTRIPSKFLVPGDVVILEHGGRVPADIRIMESAELQIDEAIITGESVPVAKFTKPVKTTTLAEMKNIAFMGTMVTHGRGCGVVISTGMHTEVGKIAHTIEEKPEVETPLQKRLNTFGRKLGIF
;
A
#
# COMPACT_ATOMS: atom_id res chain seq x y z
N MET A 1 10.29 -1.75 -20.36
CA MET A 1 10.50 -3.09 -20.95
C MET A 1 10.07 -4.10 -19.89
N VAL A 2 9.03 -4.89 -20.17
CA VAL A 2 8.52 -5.89 -19.21
C VAL A 2 9.53 -7.04 -19.16
N ILE A 3 10.03 -7.37 -17.97
CA ILE A 3 10.94 -8.50 -17.78
C ILE A 3 10.09 -9.73 -17.46
N ASN A 4 10.14 -10.74 -18.31
CA ASN A 4 9.41 -11.99 -18.12
C ASN A 4 10.22 -12.96 -17.25
N TRP A 5 10.15 -12.77 -15.93
CA TRP A 5 10.89 -13.60 -14.96
C TRP A 5 10.47 -15.08 -14.97
N HIS A 6 9.23 -15.37 -15.34
CA HIS A 6 8.68 -16.72 -15.43
C HIS A 6 9.25 -17.53 -16.61
N GLU A 7 9.71 -16.87 -17.66
CA GLU A 7 10.31 -17.53 -18.83
C GLU A 7 11.80 -17.89 -18.62
N MET A 8 12.43 -17.33 -17.59
CA MET A 8 13.85 -17.52 -17.31
C MET A 8 14.11 -18.74 -16.41
N SER A 9 15.26 -19.37 -16.63
CA SER A 9 15.83 -20.33 -15.68
C SER A 9 16.22 -19.63 -14.38
N ILE A 10 16.24 -20.38 -13.27
CA ILE A 10 16.57 -19.78 -11.98
C ILE A 10 17.98 -19.16 -11.97
N ASP A 11 18.95 -19.79 -12.66
CA ASP A 11 20.32 -19.29 -12.76
C ASP A 11 20.39 -17.95 -13.50
N GLU A 12 19.57 -17.76 -14.54
CA GLU A 12 19.48 -16.48 -15.24
C GLU A 12 18.86 -15.39 -14.36
N VAL A 13 17.83 -15.74 -13.59
CA VAL A 13 17.20 -14.80 -12.64
C VAL A 13 18.19 -14.36 -11.56
N LEU A 14 18.93 -15.31 -10.98
CA LEU A 14 19.95 -15.02 -9.96
C LEU A 14 21.08 -14.14 -10.52
N ARG A 15 21.59 -14.45 -11.72
CA ARG A 15 22.59 -13.62 -12.42
C ARG A 15 22.07 -12.22 -12.67
N ARG A 16 20.85 -12.09 -13.20
CA ARG A 16 20.24 -10.79 -13.55
C ARG A 16 20.00 -9.91 -12.32
N LEU A 17 19.60 -10.53 -11.20
CA LEU A 17 19.41 -9.85 -9.92
C LEU A 17 20.72 -9.65 -9.14
N ASN A 18 21.87 -10.12 -9.66
CA ASN A 18 23.15 -10.14 -8.96
C ASN A 18 23.00 -10.65 -7.52
N THR A 19 22.40 -11.84 -7.37
CA THR A 19 22.16 -12.48 -6.07
C THR A 19 22.51 -13.97 -6.16
N THR A 20 22.52 -14.65 -5.01
CA THR A 20 22.88 -16.06 -4.90
C THR A 20 21.79 -16.83 -4.18
N PRO A 21 21.76 -18.18 -4.27
CA PRO A 21 20.84 -19.00 -3.48
C PRO A 21 21.00 -18.81 -1.95
N HIS A 22 22.15 -18.32 -1.50
CA HIS A 22 22.44 -18.02 -0.09
C HIS A 22 21.98 -16.61 0.32
N GLY A 23 21.26 -15.91 -0.55
CA GLY A 23 20.69 -14.60 -0.29
C GLY A 23 21.68 -13.44 -0.43
N LEU A 24 21.22 -12.26 0.00
CA LEU A 24 21.97 -11.01 -0.04
C LEU A 24 22.79 -10.80 1.23
N SER A 25 23.80 -9.93 1.16
CA SER A 25 24.38 -9.35 2.38
C SER A 25 23.49 -8.22 2.92
N ASP A 26 23.57 -7.92 4.21
CA ASP A 26 22.78 -6.82 4.80
C ASP A 26 23.10 -5.47 4.14
N ARG A 27 24.38 -5.25 3.80
CA ARG A 27 24.83 -4.02 3.13
C ARG A 27 24.21 -3.86 1.73
N GLU A 28 24.13 -4.95 0.97
CA GLU A 28 23.52 -4.92 -0.36
C GLU A 28 21.99 -4.78 -0.26
N ALA A 29 21.37 -5.44 0.72
CA ALA A 29 19.94 -5.27 0.99
C ALA A 29 19.60 -3.81 1.34
N GLU A 30 20.39 -3.16 2.21
CA GLU A 30 20.19 -1.75 2.56
C GLU A 30 20.37 -0.81 1.36
N LYS A 31 21.40 -1.06 0.53
CA LYS A 31 21.64 -0.30 -0.71
C LYS A 31 20.46 -0.43 -1.67
N ARG A 32 19.91 -1.64 -1.84
CA ARG A 32 18.73 -1.88 -2.67
C ARG A 32 17.48 -1.25 -2.08
N LEU A 33 17.32 -1.26 -0.76
CA LEU A 33 16.18 -0.62 -0.10
C LEU A 33 16.14 0.89 -0.38
N ARG A 34 17.30 1.54 -0.37
CA ARG A 34 17.43 2.96 -0.75
C ARG A 34 17.12 3.22 -2.23
N LYS A 35 17.38 2.24 -3.10
CA LYS A 35 17.18 2.35 -4.55
C LYS A 35 15.74 2.06 -4.99
N PHE A 36 15.15 0.99 -4.46
CA PHE A 36 13.83 0.49 -4.85
C PHE A 36 12.71 0.99 -3.93
N GLY A 37 13.05 1.49 -2.75
CA GLY A 37 12.08 1.86 -1.72
C GLY A 37 11.58 0.64 -0.93
N PRO A 38 10.72 0.88 0.08
CA PRO A 38 10.14 -0.18 0.88
C PRO A 38 9.17 -1.04 0.06
N ASN A 39 9.04 -2.30 0.44
CA ASN A 39 8.04 -3.22 -0.08
C ASN A 39 6.67 -2.92 0.54
N GLU A 40 6.10 -1.78 0.15
CA GLU A 40 4.79 -1.33 0.57
C GLU A 40 4.00 -0.90 -0.66
N LEU A 41 2.72 -1.25 -0.68
CA LEU A 41 1.78 -0.62 -1.60
C LEU A 41 1.66 0.84 -1.19
N ARG A 42 1.60 1.75 -2.17
CA ARG A 42 1.21 3.13 -1.89
C ARG A 42 -0.20 3.05 -1.33
N GLY A 43 -0.35 3.40 -0.06
CA GLY A 43 -1.64 3.78 0.47
C GLY A 43 -1.93 5.21 0.08
N GLU A 44 -3.20 5.61 0.13
CA GLU A 44 -3.57 7.02 0.15
C GLU A 44 -2.64 7.75 1.11
N LYS A 45 -2.02 8.84 0.61
CA LYS A 45 -1.12 9.67 1.40
C LYS A 45 -1.85 9.96 2.71
N GLY A 46 -1.27 9.54 3.84
CA GLY A 46 -1.81 9.85 5.17
C GLY A 46 -2.19 11.33 5.23
N ILE A 47 -3.31 11.63 5.87
CA ILE A 47 -3.91 12.96 5.77
C ILE A 47 -2.84 13.96 6.25
N SER A 48 -2.41 14.86 5.36
CA SER A 48 -1.39 15.84 5.72
C SER A 48 -1.85 16.57 6.97
N ARG A 49 -0.98 16.78 7.95
CA ARG A 49 -1.33 17.50 9.20
C ARG A 49 -1.96 18.86 8.90
N LEU A 50 -1.54 19.49 7.80
CA LEU A 50 -2.13 20.73 7.30
C LEU A 50 -3.53 20.52 6.69
N ASN A 51 -3.76 19.39 6.01
CA ASN A 51 -5.09 19.03 5.52
C ASN A 51 -6.07 18.71 6.66
N ILE A 52 -5.61 18.06 7.74
CA ILE A 52 -6.44 17.83 8.94
C ILE A 52 -6.91 19.18 9.51
N LEU A 53 -5.97 20.13 9.67
CA LEU A 53 -6.29 21.47 10.16
C LEU A 53 -7.22 22.24 9.21
N LEU A 54 -6.93 22.24 7.90
CA LEU A 54 -7.74 22.93 6.89
C LEU A 54 -9.15 22.32 6.76
N ASN A 55 -9.29 21.01 6.95
CA ASN A 55 -10.59 20.34 6.95
C ASN A 55 -11.48 20.81 8.11
N GLN A 56 -10.92 21.21 9.26
CA GLN A 56 -11.73 21.79 10.34
C GLN A 56 -12.44 23.08 9.90
N PHE A 57 -11.80 23.90 9.06
CA PHE A 57 -12.39 25.14 8.53
C PHE A 57 -13.38 24.92 7.37
N ARG A 58 -13.44 23.71 6.79
CA ARG A 58 -14.40 23.36 5.74
C ARG A 58 -15.75 22.90 6.28
N SER A 59 -15.88 22.72 7.60
CA SER A 59 -17.15 22.36 8.23
C SER A 59 -18.18 23.49 8.05
N ILE A 60 -19.37 23.14 7.58
CA ILE A 60 -20.51 24.07 7.41
C ILE A 60 -20.77 24.89 8.68
N LEU A 61 -20.64 24.27 9.86
CA LEU A 61 -20.84 24.94 11.14
C LEU A 61 -19.78 26.01 11.39
N VAL A 62 -18.52 25.74 11.04
CA VAL A 62 -17.42 26.71 11.17
C VAL A 62 -17.60 27.87 10.20
N ILE A 63 -18.05 27.59 8.97
CA ILE A 63 -18.36 28.63 7.98
C ILE A 63 -19.47 29.56 8.50
N ILE A 64 -20.54 28.99 9.08
CA ILE A 64 -21.62 29.78 9.70
C ILE A 64 -21.09 30.67 10.83
N LEU A 65 -20.21 30.15 11.69
CA LEU A 65 -19.60 30.92 12.78
C LEU A 65 -18.68 32.03 12.26
N ILE A 66 -17.93 31.78 11.18
CA ILE A 66 -17.11 32.81 10.53
C ILE A 66 -18.01 33.92 9.98
N ILE A 67 -19.11 33.59 9.30
CA ILE A 67 -20.08 34.58 8.81
C ILE A 67 -20.67 35.38 9.98
N ALA A 68 -21.10 34.71 11.05
CA ALA A 68 -21.64 35.37 12.25
C ALA A 68 -20.61 36.31 12.91
N THR A 69 -19.34 35.90 12.95
CA THR A 69 -18.22 36.72 13.46
C THR A 69 -18.08 38.01 12.64
N VAL A 70 -18.09 37.91 11.30
CA VAL A 70 -17.97 39.05 10.40
C VAL A 70 -19.16 40.00 10.55
N LEU A 71 -20.39 39.46 10.60
CA LEU A 71 -21.60 40.26 10.80
C LEU A 71 -21.60 41.00 12.15
N SER A 72 -21.19 40.33 13.22
CA SER A 72 -21.07 40.92 14.56
C SER A 72 -20.01 42.05 14.60
N ALA A 73 -18.90 41.86 13.90
CA ALA A 73 -17.83 42.87 13.83
C ALA A 73 -18.30 44.12 13.06
N LEU A 74 -19.05 43.94 11.98
CA LEU A 74 -19.65 45.04 11.20
C LEU A 74 -20.69 45.83 12.01
N LEU A 75 -21.38 45.18 12.95
CA LEU A 75 -22.33 45.81 13.88
C LEU A 75 -21.64 46.56 15.04
N GLY A 76 -20.30 46.50 15.14
CA GLY A 76 -19.52 47.17 16.18
C GLY A 76 -19.37 46.38 17.49
N ASN A 77 -19.87 45.14 17.55
CA ASN A 77 -19.83 44.30 18.74
C ASN A 77 -18.51 43.50 18.82
N ILE A 78 -17.41 44.21 19.10
CA ILE A 78 -16.05 43.62 19.12
C ILE A 78 -15.94 42.48 20.14
N ILE A 79 -16.62 42.58 21.29
CA ILE A 79 -16.57 41.55 22.36
C ILE A 79 -17.18 40.23 21.86
N ASP A 80 -18.33 40.29 21.20
CA ASP A 80 -19.03 39.12 20.68
C ASP A 80 -18.23 38.44 19.55
N SER A 81 -17.66 39.23 18.64
CA SER A 81 -16.78 38.71 17.58
C SER A 81 -15.55 37.99 18.16
N ILE A 82 -14.88 38.58 19.16
CA ILE A 82 -13.72 37.95 19.81
C ILE A 82 -14.11 36.64 20.49
N ALA A 83 -15.27 36.59 21.17
CA ALA A 83 -15.77 35.38 21.81
C ALA A 83 -16.02 34.25 20.79
N ILE A 84 -16.63 34.56 19.65
CA ILE A 84 -16.89 33.56 18.60
C ILE A 84 -15.58 33.05 17.98
N VAL A 85 -14.63 33.95 17.70
CA VAL A 85 -13.30 33.56 17.18
C VAL A 85 -12.57 32.64 18.16
N ALA A 86 -12.61 32.94 19.46
CA ALA A 86 -12.00 32.10 20.48
C ALA A 86 -12.61 30.68 20.49
N ILE A 87 -13.94 30.56 20.37
CA ILE A 87 -14.63 29.26 20.29
C ILE A 87 -14.20 28.49 19.02
N VAL A 88 -14.10 29.15 17.87
CA VAL A 88 -13.68 28.51 16.61
C VAL A 88 -12.25 27.99 16.72
N ILE A 89 -11.33 28.78 17.26
CA ILE A 89 -9.93 28.36 17.45
C ILE A 89 -9.86 27.18 18.42
N LEU A 90 -10.59 27.25 19.53
CA LEU A 90 -10.62 26.19 20.53
C LEU A 90 -11.12 24.87 19.91
N ASN A 91 -12.22 24.92 19.17
CA ASN A 91 -12.76 23.76 18.46
C ASN A 91 -11.80 23.20 17.40
N ALA A 92 -11.12 24.07 16.65
CA ALA A 92 -10.13 23.64 15.65
C ALA A 92 -8.94 22.91 16.31
N VAL A 93 -8.46 23.42 17.44
CA VAL A 93 -7.36 22.79 18.21
C VAL A 93 -7.81 21.45 18.80
N PHE A 94 -8.99 21.39 19.44
CA PHE A 94 -9.52 20.13 19.96
C PHE A 94 -9.75 19.10 18.85
N GLY A 95 -10.35 19.51 17.73
CA GLY A 95 -10.55 18.66 16.56
C GLY A 95 -9.23 18.13 15.99
N PHE A 96 -8.23 19.00 15.81
CA PHE A 96 -6.90 18.60 15.36
C PHE A 96 -6.24 17.59 16.31
N LEU A 97 -6.28 17.82 17.62
CA LEU A 97 -5.68 16.91 18.60
C LEU A 97 -6.39 15.55 18.64
N GLN A 98 -7.72 15.53 18.53
CA GLN A 98 -8.50 14.29 18.49
C GLN A 98 -8.18 13.48 17.24
N GLU A 99 -8.20 14.11 16.07
CA GLU A 99 -7.94 13.46 14.79
C GLU A 99 -6.49 12.96 14.71
N TYR A 100 -5.52 13.77 15.16
CA TYR A 100 -4.12 13.38 15.23
C TYR A 100 -3.88 12.16 16.14
N LYS A 101 -4.56 12.11 17.29
CA LYS A 101 -4.47 10.98 18.22
C LYS A 101 -5.10 9.71 17.61
N ALA A 102 -6.23 9.86 16.91
CA ALA A 102 -6.88 8.75 16.21
C ALA A 102 -5.96 8.17 15.12
N GLU A 103 -5.38 9.02 14.28
CA GLU A 103 -4.47 8.61 13.21
C GLU A 103 -3.22 7.90 13.75
N LYS A 104 -2.60 8.42 14.82
CA LYS A 104 -1.47 7.75 15.49
C LYS A 104 -1.82 6.38 16.05
N THR A 105 -3.03 6.22 16.57
CA THR A 105 -3.48 4.92 17.11
C THR A 105 -3.63 3.91 15.97
N ILE A 106 -4.18 4.33 14.83
CA ILE A 106 -4.26 3.51 13.63
C ILE A 106 -2.86 3.15 13.10
N GLU A 107 -1.91 4.10 13.09
CA GLU A 107 -0.53 3.82 12.67
C GLU A 107 0.16 2.79 13.57
N ALA A 108 0.00 2.89 14.89
CA ALA A 108 0.55 1.93 15.84
C ALA A 108 -0.05 0.52 15.66
N LEU A 109 -1.37 0.42 15.46
CA LEU A 109 -2.03 -0.85 15.14
C LEU A 109 -1.51 -1.44 13.83
N LYS A 110 -1.34 -0.61 12.79
CA LYS A 110 -0.73 -1.04 11.51
C LYS A 110 0.67 -1.59 11.69
N ARG A 111 1.48 -1.05 12.61
CA ARG A 111 2.84 -1.55 12.92
C ARG A 111 2.83 -2.92 13.59
N LEU A 112 1.87 -3.17 14.49
CA LEU A 112 1.73 -4.48 15.18
C LEU A 112 1.24 -5.58 14.24
N ALA A 113 0.52 -5.22 13.17
CA ALA A 113 0.02 -6.15 12.16
C ALA A 113 0.94 -6.28 10.93
N GLN A 114 2.18 -5.75 10.96
CA GLN A 114 3.07 -5.81 9.80
C GLN A 114 3.44 -7.26 9.49
N PRO A 115 3.25 -7.73 8.24
CA PRO A 115 3.65 -9.06 7.85
C PRO A 115 5.16 -9.22 8.03
N GLU A 116 5.59 -10.35 8.57
CA GLU A 116 7.00 -10.73 8.60
C GLU A 116 7.31 -11.70 7.47
N ALA A 117 8.56 -11.70 7.03
CA ALA A 117 9.10 -12.65 6.06
C ALA A 117 10.35 -13.32 6.62
N VAL A 118 10.50 -14.61 6.34
CA VAL A 118 11.75 -15.35 6.61
C VAL A 118 12.62 -15.26 5.37
N VAL A 119 13.77 -14.61 5.49
CA VAL A 119 14.75 -14.45 4.41
C VAL A 119 16.04 -15.19 4.71
N ILE A 120 16.81 -15.46 3.67
CA ILE A 120 18.22 -15.83 3.80
C ILE A 120 19.04 -14.57 3.53
N ARG A 121 19.80 -14.11 4.52
CA ARG A 121 20.76 -13.01 4.39
C ARG A 121 22.07 -13.38 5.08
N ASN A 122 23.19 -13.03 4.47
CA ASN A 122 24.53 -13.50 4.86
C ASN A 122 24.60 -15.03 5.06
N GLY A 123 23.87 -15.80 4.24
CA GLY A 123 23.78 -17.26 4.36
C GLY A 123 22.99 -17.78 5.57
N LYS A 124 22.34 -16.91 6.36
CA LYS A 124 21.57 -17.29 7.55
C LYS A 124 20.09 -16.98 7.38
N ARG A 125 19.24 -17.83 7.94
CA ARG A 125 17.80 -17.56 8.02
C ARG A 125 17.56 -16.44 9.03
N THR A 126 16.84 -15.41 8.64
CA THR A 126 16.52 -14.25 9.48
C THR A 126 15.09 -13.82 9.20
N ARG A 127 14.38 -13.43 10.25
CA ARG A 127 13.01 -12.91 10.18
C ARG A 127 13.08 -11.39 10.14
N ILE A 128 12.47 -10.80 9.12
CA ILE A 128 12.44 -9.34 8.95
C ILE A 128 11.02 -8.88 8.63
N PRO A 129 10.65 -7.64 8.96
CA PRO A 129 9.43 -7.03 8.44
C PRO A 129 9.42 -7.05 6.90
N SER A 130 8.30 -7.46 6.31
CA SER A 130 8.16 -7.63 4.86
C SER A 130 8.45 -6.35 4.06
N LYS A 131 8.22 -5.18 4.66
CA LYS A 131 8.52 -3.86 4.09
C LYS A 131 10.01 -3.66 3.75
N PHE A 132 10.91 -4.40 4.39
CA PHE A 132 12.35 -4.33 4.15
C PHE A 132 12.85 -5.36 3.13
N LEU A 133 11.93 -6.10 2.49
CA LEU A 133 12.26 -6.94 1.35
C LEU A 133 12.64 -6.08 0.14
N VAL A 134 13.62 -6.56 -0.61
CA VAL A 134 14.10 -5.93 -1.83
C VAL A 134 14.26 -6.97 -2.95
N PRO A 135 14.22 -6.56 -4.23
CA PRO A 135 14.52 -7.47 -5.33
C PRO A 135 15.89 -8.14 -5.16
N GLY A 136 15.91 -9.47 -5.25
CA GLY A 136 17.07 -10.33 -5.05
C GLY A 136 17.21 -10.94 -3.64
N ASP A 137 16.37 -10.56 -2.67
CA ASP A 137 16.26 -11.33 -1.42
C ASP A 137 15.80 -12.76 -1.71
N VAL A 138 16.33 -13.72 -0.95
CA VAL A 138 15.84 -15.10 -0.98
C VAL A 138 14.89 -15.30 0.19
N VAL A 139 13.65 -15.66 -0.09
CA VAL A 139 12.55 -15.81 0.86
C VAL A 139 12.16 -17.27 0.98
N ILE A 140 11.91 -17.70 2.22
CA ILE A 140 11.37 -19.01 2.53
C ILE A 140 9.85 -18.88 2.68
N LEU A 141 9.13 -19.75 1.97
CA LEU A 141 7.67 -19.86 1.99
C LEU A 141 7.29 -21.11 2.77
N GLU A 142 6.44 -20.93 3.78
CA GLU A 142 5.98 -22.01 4.66
C GLU A 142 4.46 -21.99 4.75
N HIS A 143 3.86 -23.15 4.96
CA HIS A 143 2.42 -23.32 5.17
C HIS A 143 1.84 -22.32 6.19
N GLY A 144 0.69 -21.74 5.85
CA GLY A 144 0.00 -20.72 6.65
C GLY A 144 0.59 -19.31 6.50
N GLY A 145 1.75 -19.17 5.84
CA GLY A 145 2.37 -17.88 5.55
C GLY A 145 1.71 -17.16 4.37
N ARG A 146 1.73 -15.83 4.40
CA ARG A 146 1.46 -15.00 3.22
C ARG A 146 2.72 -14.82 2.39
N VAL A 147 2.55 -14.80 1.07
CA VAL A 147 3.63 -14.48 0.14
C VAL A 147 3.91 -12.97 0.22
N PRO A 148 5.13 -12.56 0.65
CA PRO A 148 5.36 -11.18 1.08
C PRO A 148 5.74 -10.22 -0.06
N ALA A 149 6.10 -10.74 -1.24
CA ALA A 149 6.47 -10.01 -2.44
C ALA A 149 6.29 -10.94 -3.66
N ASP A 150 6.43 -10.44 -4.89
CA ASP A 150 6.45 -11.34 -6.04
C ASP A 150 7.79 -12.09 -6.08
N ILE A 151 7.71 -13.41 -6.13
CA ILE A 151 8.85 -14.32 -5.91
C ILE A 151 8.94 -15.33 -7.05
N ARG A 152 10.13 -15.48 -7.63
CA ARG A 152 10.45 -16.58 -8.54
C ARG A 152 10.86 -17.81 -7.74
N ILE A 153 10.11 -18.90 -7.89
CA ILE A 153 10.31 -20.15 -7.14
C ILE A 153 11.61 -20.84 -7.56
N MET A 154 12.50 -21.06 -6.59
CA MET A 154 13.79 -21.76 -6.72
C MET A 154 13.70 -23.20 -6.23
N GLU A 155 12.94 -23.43 -5.17
CA GLU A 155 12.67 -24.76 -4.60
C GLU A 155 11.19 -24.88 -4.26
N SER A 156 10.62 -26.06 -4.52
CA SER A 156 9.23 -26.38 -4.19
C SER A 156 9.16 -27.81 -3.66
N ALA A 157 8.62 -27.96 -2.46
CA ALA A 157 8.30 -29.24 -1.85
C ALA A 157 6.80 -29.23 -1.53
N GLU A 158 6.02 -29.77 -2.48
CA GLU A 158 4.54 -29.76 -2.44
C GLU A 158 3.93 -28.37 -2.22
N LEU A 159 4.63 -27.31 -2.65
CA LEU A 159 4.18 -25.95 -2.44
C LEU A 159 2.87 -25.69 -3.19
N GLN A 160 1.82 -25.34 -2.44
CA GLN A 160 0.54 -24.90 -2.98
C GLN A 160 0.20 -23.52 -2.43
N ILE A 161 -0.33 -22.68 -3.30
CA ILE A 161 -0.67 -21.29 -2.99
C ILE A 161 -2.10 -21.00 -3.46
N ASP A 162 -2.89 -20.39 -2.59
CA ASP A 162 -4.19 -19.82 -2.94
C ASP A 162 -4.01 -18.44 -3.58
N GLU A 163 -4.31 -18.38 -4.89
CA GLU A 163 -4.12 -17.20 -5.73
C GLU A 163 -5.44 -16.48 -6.06
N ALA A 164 -6.51 -16.77 -5.31
CA ALA A 164 -7.84 -16.20 -5.55
C ALA A 164 -7.86 -14.66 -5.60
N ILE A 165 -6.95 -13.99 -4.88
CA ILE A 165 -6.82 -12.53 -4.89
C ILE A 165 -6.47 -11.99 -6.29
N ILE A 166 -5.82 -12.78 -7.12
CA ILE A 166 -5.32 -12.36 -8.45
C ILE A 166 -6.11 -13.03 -9.57
N THR A 167 -6.40 -14.32 -9.43
CA THR A 167 -7.07 -15.10 -10.49
C THR A 167 -8.59 -15.12 -10.32
N GLY A 168 -9.11 -14.85 -9.12
CA GLY A 168 -10.52 -15.04 -8.79
C GLY A 168 -10.93 -16.49 -8.53
N GLU A 169 -9.99 -17.44 -8.63
CA GLU A 169 -10.24 -18.87 -8.47
C GLU A 169 -9.70 -19.36 -7.12
N SER A 170 -10.54 -20.02 -6.32
CA SER A 170 -10.17 -20.52 -4.98
C SER A 170 -9.48 -21.88 -4.96
N VAL A 171 -9.12 -22.43 -6.13
CA VAL A 171 -8.42 -23.71 -6.21
C VAL A 171 -6.93 -23.48 -5.98
N PRO A 172 -6.30 -24.12 -4.97
CA PRO A 172 -4.87 -23.96 -4.72
C PRO A 172 -4.02 -24.39 -5.91
N VAL A 173 -3.03 -23.55 -6.26
CA VAL A 173 -2.14 -23.76 -7.40
C VAL A 173 -0.82 -24.37 -6.93
N ALA A 174 -0.49 -25.56 -7.46
CA ALA A 174 0.81 -26.19 -7.24
C ALA A 174 1.93 -25.42 -7.95
N LYS A 175 3.02 -25.14 -7.21
CA LYS A 175 4.14 -24.33 -7.69
C LYS A 175 5.35 -25.17 -8.07
N PHE A 176 6.05 -24.77 -9.13
CA PHE A 176 7.21 -25.48 -9.69
C PHE A 176 8.36 -24.54 -10.02
N THR A 177 9.56 -25.08 -10.23
CA THR A 177 10.77 -24.27 -10.46
C THR A 177 11.05 -24.02 -11.95
N LYS A 178 10.51 -24.85 -12.84
CA LYS A 178 10.81 -24.83 -14.28
C LYS A 178 10.33 -23.52 -14.93
N PRO A 179 11.01 -23.03 -15.98
CA PRO A 179 10.52 -21.93 -16.80
C PRO A 179 9.16 -22.24 -17.42
N VAL A 180 8.31 -21.23 -17.55
CA VAL A 180 6.98 -21.34 -18.15
C VAL A 180 6.84 -20.25 -19.20
N LYS A 181 6.48 -20.62 -20.43
CA LYS A 181 6.13 -19.66 -21.49
C LYS A 181 4.62 -19.46 -21.49
N THR A 182 4.19 -18.32 -20.97
CA THR A 182 2.77 -17.92 -20.93
C THR A 182 2.67 -16.41 -20.86
N THR A 183 1.52 -15.88 -21.28
CA THR A 183 1.11 -14.49 -21.08
C THR A 183 0.10 -14.35 -19.94
N THR A 184 -0.44 -15.46 -19.44
CA THR A 184 -1.53 -15.49 -18.46
C THR A 184 -0.97 -15.64 -17.05
N LEU A 185 -1.32 -14.73 -16.13
CA LEU A 185 -0.83 -14.75 -14.75
C LEU A 185 -1.13 -16.08 -14.04
N ALA A 186 -2.34 -16.62 -14.22
CA ALA A 186 -2.76 -17.90 -13.61
C ALA A 186 -1.89 -19.10 -14.04
N GLU A 187 -1.26 -19.03 -15.20
CA GLU A 187 -0.40 -20.10 -15.72
C GLU A 187 1.06 -19.97 -15.25
N MET A 188 1.45 -18.86 -14.63
CA MET A 188 2.81 -18.62 -14.12
C MET A 188 3.06 -19.38 -12.81
N LYS A 189 2.98 -20.71 -12.87
CA LYS A 189 3.13 -21.63 -11.72
C LYS A 189 4.52 -21.63 -11.09
N ASN A 190 5.46 -20.87 -11.63
CA ASN A 190 6.80 -20.69 -11.11
C ASN A 190 7.04 -19.33 -10.46
N ILE A 191 5.99 -18.52 -10.37
CA ILE A 191 5.92 -17.26 -9.62
C ILE A 191 4.95 -17.47 -8.45
N ALA A 192 5.30 -16.96 -7.28
CA ALA A 192 4.38 -16.72 -6.18
C ALA A 192 4.14 -15.23 -6.06
N PHE A 193 2.88 -14.82 -6.05
CA PHE A 193 2.51 -13.41 -6.09
C PHE A 193 2.24 -12.84 -4.71
N MET A 194 2.59 -11.56 -4.50
CA MET A 194 2.39 -10.87 -3.23
C MET A 194 0.93 -10.94 -2.75
N GLY A 195 0.73 -11.18 -1.45
CA GLY A 195 -0.58 -11.16 -0.80
C GLY A 195 -1.34 -12.48 -0.82
N THR A 196 -0.95 -13.41 -1.70
CA THR A 196 -1.46 -14.78 -1.76
C THR A 196 -1.02 -15.59 -0.53
N MET A 197 -1.66 -16.74 -0.28
CA MET A 197 -1.46 -17.53 0.93
C MET A 197 -0.95 -18.93 0.62
N VAL A 198 0.10 -19.36 1.32
CA VAL A 198 0.64 -20.71 1.20
C VAL A 198 -0.30 -21.68 1.92
N THR A 199 -1.00 -22.52 1.16
CA THR A 199 -1.99 -23.45 1.70
C THR A 199 -1.37 -24.79 2.07
N HIS A 200 -0.26 -25.19 1.46
CA HIS A 200 0.42 -26.46 1.74
C HIS A 200 1.89 -26.43 1.34
N GLY A 201 2.68 -27.29 1.97
CA GLY A 201 4.08 -27.51 1.64
C GLY A 201 5.01 -26.39 2.06
N ARG A 202 6.20 -26.37 1.43
CA ARG A 202 7.22 -25.35 1.64
C ARG A 202 7.95 -25.05 0.34
N GLY A 203 8.53 -23.87 0.26
CA GLY A 203 9.38 -23.51 -0.87
C GLY A 203 10.38 -22.42 -0.53
N CYS A 204 11.22 -22.15 -1.50
CA CYS A 204 12.21 -21.08 -1.44
C CYS A 204 12.21 -20.37 -2.78
N GLY A 205 12.38 -19.06 -2.78
CA GLY A 205 12.43 -18.31 -4.03
C GLY A 205 13.10 -16.95 -3.87
N VAL A 206 13.41 -16.34 -5.00
CA VAL A 206 14.05 -15.03 -5.07
C VAL A 206 13.01 -13.96 -5.36
N VAL A 207 13.03 -12.86 -4.61
CA VAL A 207 12.16 -11.71 -4.81
C VAL A 207 12.50 -11.05 -6.15
N ILE A 208 11.50 -10.94 -7.03
CA ILE A 208 11.65 -10.32 -8.36
C ILE A 208 11.06 -8.91 -8.42
N SER A 209 10.01 -8.64 -7.64
CA SER A 209 9.35 -7.34 -7.57
C SER A 209 8.83 -7.06 -6.16
N THR A 210 8.81 -5.79 -5.76
CA THR A 210 8.36 -5.31 -4.44
C THR A 210 7.44 -4.10 -4.57
N GLY A 211 6.58 -3.89 -3.58
CA GLY A 211 5.68 -2.75 -3.47
C GLY A 211 4.82 -2.54 -4.72
N MET A 212 4.81 -1.33 -5.25
CA MET A 212 4.03 -0.95 -6.44
C MET A 212 4.46 -1.65 -7.74
N HIS A 213 5.61 -2.32 -7.76
CA HIS A 213 6.08 -3.06 -8.94
C HIS A 213 5.59 -4.51 -8.99
N THR A 214 4.95 -4.99 -7.92
CA THR A 214 4.29 -6.31 -7.90
C THR A 214 3.03 -6.34 -8.76
N GLU A 215 2.53 -7.52 -9.11
CA GLU A 215 1.26 -7.64 -9.84
C GLU A 215 0.09 -7.01 -9.07
N VAL A 216 0.00 -7.25 -7.76
CA VAL A 216 -0.99 -6.58 -6.90
C VAL A 216 -0.77 -5.06 -6.88
N GLY A 217 0.48 -4.60 -6.86
CA GLY A 217 0.81 -3.18 -6.94
C GLY A 217 0.38 -2.51 -8.25
N LYS A 218 0.54 -3.20 -9.38
CA LYS A 218 0.07 -2.74 -10.69
C LYS A 218 -1.46 -2.68 -10.74
N ILE A 219 -2.15 -3.66 -10.17
CA ILE A 219 -3.62 -3.66 -10.04
C ILE A 219 -4.06 -2.44 -9.21
N ALA A 220 -3.43 -2.20 -8.05
CA ALA A 220 -3.74 -1.05 -7.19
C ALA A 220 -3.53 0.29 -7.91
N HIS A 221 -2.41 0.46 -8.62
CA HIS A 221 -2.13 1.66 -9.40
C HIS A 221 -3.20 1.95 -10.46
N THR A 222 -3.67 0.90 -11.15
CA THR A 222 -4.68 1.03 -12.20
C THR A 222 -6.05 1.46 -11.63
N ILE A 223 -6.33 1.13 -10.37
CA ILE A 223 -7.54 1.58 -9.67
C ILE A 223 -7.40 3.05 -9.25
N GLU A 224 -6.26 3.45 -8.69
CA GLU A 224 -6.00 4.83 -8.25
C GLU A 224 -5.94 5.86 -9.40
N GLU A 225 -5.44 5.47 -10.58
CA GLU A 225 -5.35 6.37 -11.74
C GLU A 225 -6.69 6.66 -12.43
N LYS A 226 -7.76 5.95 -12.05
CA LYS A 226 -9.10 6.31 -12.56
C LYS A 226 -9.52 7.61 -11.88
N PRO A 227 -9.70 8.72 -12.62
CA PRO A 227 -10.22 9.95 -12.03
C PRO A 227 -11.57 9.62 -11.38
N GLU A 228 -11.82 10.14 -10.17
CA GLU A 228 -13.13 10.08 -9.53
C GLU A 228 -14.17 10.61 -10.52
N VAL A 229 -14.89 9.69 -11.16
CA VAL A 229 -15.95 10.07 -12.09
C VAL A 229 -17.11 10.52 -11.22
N GLU A 230 -17.39 11.83 -11.22
CA GLU A 230 -18.57 12.37 -10.55
C GLU A 230 -19.79 11.51 -10.90
N THR A 231 -20.48 11.03 -9.87
CA THR A 231 -21.67 10.21 -10.05
C THR A 231 -22.73 11.00 -10.86
N PRO A 232 -23.62 10.32 -11.60
CA PRO A 232 -24.69 10.99 -12.33
C PRO A 232 -25.54 11.94 -11.46
N LEU A 233 -25.70 11.60 -10.18
CA LEU A 233 -26.38 12.43 -9.19
C LEU A 233 -25.56 13.67 -8.80
N GLN A 234 -24.25 13.52 -8.51
CA GLN A 234 -23.36 14.66 -8.24
C GLN A 234 -23.31 15.64 -9.41
N LYS A 235 -23.23 15.14 -10.65
CA LYS A 235 -23.30 15.99 -11.85
C LYS A 235 -24.60 16.80 -11.91
N ARG A 236 -25.74 16.16 -11.61
CA ARG A 236 -27.04 16.83 -11.58
C ARG A 236 -27.13 17.86 -10.46
N LEU A 237 -26.66 17.54 -9.25
CA LEU A 237 -26.63 18.46 -8.11
C LEU A 237 -25.72 19.66 -8.37
N ASN A 238 -24.53 19.47 -8.93
CA ASN A 238 -23.62 20.57 -9.31
C ASN A 238 -24.23 21.46 -10.41
N THR A 239 -24.93 20.86 -11.37
CA THR A 239 -25.65 21.60 -12.42
C THR A 239 -26.82 22.41 -11.84
N PHE A 240 -27.56 21.86 -10.88
CA PHE A 240 -28.62 22.56 -10.16
C PHE A 240 -28.07 23.70 -9.27
N GLY A 241 -27.00 23.43 -8.51
CA GLY A 241 -26.34 24.43 -7.66
C GLY A 241 -25.80 25.62 -8.44
N ARG A 242 -25.16 25.39 -9.61
CA ARG A 242 -24.72 26.48 -10.50
C ARG A 242 -25.88 27.32 -11.06
N LYS A 243 -27.05 26.73 -11.31
CA LYS A 243 -28.22 27.47 -11.79
C LYS A 243 -28.86 28.31 -10.70
N LEU A 244 -28.81 27.86 -9.44
CA LEU A 244 -29.35 28.61 -8.30
C LEU A 244 -28.40 29.72 -7.83
N GLY A 245 -27.08 29.55 -7.94
CA GLY A 245 -26.10 30.56 -7.52
C GLY A 245 -25.86 31.72 -8.49
N ILE A 246 -26.55 31.76 -9.63
CA ILE A 246 -26.49 32.86 -10.63
C ILE A 246 -27.72 33.80 -10.52
N PHE A 247 -28.62 33.55 -9.56
CA PHE A 247 -29.73 34.44 -9.21
C PHE A 247 -29.58 34.97 -7.78
#